data_AF-A0A6A0GXL6-F1
#
_entry.id   AF-A0A6A0GXL6-F1
#
_cell.length_a   1.000
_cell.length_b   1.000
_cell.length_c   1.000
_cell.angle_alpha   90.00
_cell.angle_beta   90.00
_cell.angle_gamma   90.00
#
_symmetry.space_group_name_H-M   'P 1'
#
loop_
_entity.id
_entity.type
_entity.pdbx_description
1 polymer ?
#
loop_
_entity_poly.entity_id
_entity_poly.type
_entity_poly.pdbx_seq_one_letter_code
_entity_poly.pdbx_strand_id
1 'polypeptide(L)'
;MHKNWTIRFFVCELLCLVVVISNIYITDWFLGGTFIAKFGASGNIESHDSMCVMAVNILNVKIYIFLWYWMVLLAFVTILWLLYRICIILFAPLRTYLLNFRGRLAGRRVVGIVGSNSSLGDWFLLYHLGRCMHPMEFASFLKAYAAEITAACAPPLESFSKPMKAQ
;
A
#
# COMPACT_ATOMS: atom_id res chain seq x y z
N MET A 1 20.07 -8.18 3.46
CA MET A 1 19.31 -8.76 2.32
C MET A 1 17.79 -8.48 2.38
N HIS A 2 17.36 -7.30 2.84
CA HIS A 2 15.92 -7.02 3.13
C HIS A 2 15.22 -6.08 2.13
N LYS A 3 15.89 -5.65 1.05
CA LYS A 3 15.32 -4.70 0.06
C LYS A 3 14.34 -5.36 -0.91
N ASN A 4 14.47 -6.68 -1.10
CA ASN A 4 13.73 -7.42 -2.11
C ASN A 4 12.24 -7.55 -1.77
N TRP A 5 11.87 -7.55 -0.48
CA TRP A 5 10.46 -7.67 -0.08
C TRP A 5 9.65 -6.43 -0.47
N THR A 6 10.19 -5.24 -0.24
CA THR A 6 9.57 -3.97 -0.63
C THR A 6 9.40 -3.88 -2.14
N ILE A 7 10.40 -4.31 -2.91
CA ILE A 7 10.32 -4.33 -4.38
C ILE A 7 9.22 -5.29 -4.84
N ARG A 8 9.17 -6.52 -4.30
CA ARG A 8 8.11 -7.49 -4.62
C ARG A 8 6.71 -6.97 -4.30
N PHE A 9 6.56 -6.23 -3.20
CA PHE A 9 5.29 -5.59 -2.84
C PHE A 9 4.87 -4.53 -3.87
N PHE A 10 5.76 -3.61 -4.26
CA PHE A 10 5.47 -2.62 -5.30
C PHE A 10 5.17 -3.25 -6.65
N VAL A 11 5.89 -4.32 -7.01
CA VAL A 11 5.63 -5.08 -8.22
C VAL A 11 4.24 -5.71 -8.18
N CYS A 12 3.81 -6.32 -7.07
CA CYS A 12 2.44 -6.85 -6.95
C CYS A 12 1.37 -5.76 -7.12
N GLU A 13 1.52 -4.60 -6.48
CA GLU A 13 0.57 -3.49 -6.62
C GLU A 13 0.52 -2.96 -8.06
N LEU A 14 1.67 -2.86 -8.73
CA LEU A 14 1.75 -2.47 -10.14
C LEU A 14 1.13 -3.53 -11.06
N LEU A 15 1.36 -4.82 -10.78
CA LEU A 15 0.71 -5.92 -11.50
C LEU A 15 -0.81 -5.89 -11.32
N CYS A 16 -1.32 -5.59 -10.12
CA CYS A 16 -2.75 -5.39 -9.88
C CYS A 16 -3.30 -4.24 -10.73
N LEU A 17 -2.60 -3.10 -10.82
CA LEU A 17 -2.99 -2.02 -11.73
C LEU A 17 -2.98 -2.47 -13.19
N VAL A 18 -1.95 -3.19 -13.63
CA VAL A 18 -1.86 -3.71 -15.01
C VAL A 18 -3.02 -4.65 -15.30
N VAL A 19 -3.41 -5.51 -14.36
CA VAL A 19 -4.56 -6.41 -14.50
C VAL A 19 -5.87 -5.62 -14.60
N VAL A 20 -6.05 -4.59 -13.76
CA VAL A 20 -7.24 -3.73 -13.83
C VAL A 20 -7.30 -2.96 -15.15
N ILE A 21 -6.18 -2.38 -15.57
CA ILE A 21 -6.07 -1.64 -16.84
C ILE A 21 -6.31 -2.56 -18.04
N SER A 22 -5.70 -3.75 -18.04
CA SER A 22 -5.91 -4.77 -19.08
C SER A 22 -7.37 -5.19 -19.14
N ASN A 23 -8.03 -5.40 -18.00
CA ASN A 23 -9.46 -5.71 -17.94
C ASN A 23 -10.33 -4.57 -18.48
N ILE A 24 -9.97 -3.30 -18.24
CA ILE A 24 -10.67 -2.15 -18.82
C ILE A 24 -10.53 -2.14 -20.33
N TYR A 25 -9.32 -2.33 -20.88
CA TYR A 25 -9.10 -2.34 -22.33
C TYR A 25 -9.73 -3.55 -23.03
N ILE A 26 -9.67 -4.74 -22.44
CA ILE A 26 -10.33 -5.94 -22.99
C ILE A 26 -11.84 -5.74 -23.01
N THR A 27 -12.41 -5.12 -21.96
CA THR A 27 -13.84 -4.79 -21.91
C THR A 27 -14.21 -3.75 -22.97
N ASP A 28 -13.43 -2.67 -23.12
CA ASP A 28 -13.67 -1.65 -24.15
C ASP A 28 -13.54 -2.22 -25.58
N TRP A 29 -12.57 -3.10 -25.81
CA TRP A 29 -12.38 -3.78 -27.09
C TRP A 29 -13.51 -4.77 -27.40
N PHE A 30 -13.97 -5.54 -26.40
CA PHE A 30 -15.13 -6.44 -26.56
C PHE A 30 -16.43 -5.68 -26.84
N LEU A 31 -16.56 -4.45 -26.31
CA LEU A 31 -17.71 -3.57 -26.55
C LEU A 31 -17.59 -2.69 -27.80
N GLY A 32 -16.52 -2.83 -28.59
CA GLY A 32 -16.37 -2.13 -29.87
C GLY A 32 -15.70 -0.75 -29.81
N GLY A 33 -14.97 -0.42 -28.74
CA GLY A 33 -14.06 0.75 -28.69
C GLY A 33 -14.73 2.11 -28.49
N THR A 34 -15.97 2.14 -28.00
CA THR A 34 -16.77 3.37 -27.93
C THR A 34 -16.67 4.16 -26.61
N PHE A 35 -15.98 3.69 -25.56
CA PHE A 35 -15.98 4.38 -24.25
C PHE A 35 -14.74 5.25 -23.99
N ILE A 36 -13.58 4.91 -24.58
CA ILE A 36 -12.35 5.73 -24.44
C ILE A 36 -12.27 6.83 -25.51
N ALA A 37 -12.98 6.68 -26.64
CA ALA A 37 -12.90 7.59 -27.80
C ALA A 37 -14.27 8.04 -28.37
N LYS A 38 -15.23 8.43 -27.51
CA LYS A 38 -16.47 9.10 -27.95
C LYS A 38 -16.43 10.63 -27.74
N PHE A 39 -15.37 11.26 -28.23
CA PHE A 39 -15.52 12.55 -28.91
C PHE A 39 -15.18 12.29 -30.37
N GLY A 40 -16.19 12.24 -31.25
CA GLY A 40 -15.93 12.20 -32.68
C GLY A 40 -15.24 13.51 -33.11
N ALA A 41 -14.37 13.46 -34.12
CA ALA A 41 -13.67 14.63 -34.67
C ALA A 41 -14.59 15.76 -35.20
N SER A 42 -15.91 15.58 -35.13
CA SER A 42 -16.95 16.50 -35.59
C SER A 42 -17.83 17.09 -34.47
N GLY A 43 -17.63 16.71 -33.19
CA GLY A 43 -18.37 17.31 -32.07
C GLY A 43 -19.86 16.95 -31.97
N ASN A 44 -20.36 15.94 -32.70
CA ASN A 44 -21.74 15.45 -32.56
C ASN A 44 -21.80 14.07 -31.87
N ILE A 45 -22.86 13.83 -31.09
CA ILE A 45 -23.16 12.54 -30.45
C ILE A 45 -23.76 11.62 -31.50
N GLU A 46 -22.93 10.83 -32.16
CA GLU A 46 -23.37 9.78 -33.09
C GLU A 46 -23.53 8.45 -32.33
N SER A 47 -24.77 8.14 -31.97
CA SER A 47 -25.19 6.86 -31.41
C SER A 47 -25.34 5.82 -32.53
N HIS A 48 -24.21 5.33 -33.06
CA HIS A 48 -24.23 4.17 -33.95
C HIS A 48 -24.32 2.89 -33.10
N ASP A 49 -25.51 2.26 -33.08
CA ASP A 49 -25.78 0.97 -32.45
C ASP A 49 -25.06 -0.15 -33.21
N SER A 50 -23.78 -0.38 -32.92
CA SER A 50 -23.00 -1.49 -33.46
C SER A 50 -23.20 -2.78 -32.64
N MET A 51 -24.46 -3.16 -32.37
CA MET A 51 -24.78 -4.48 -31.79
C MET A 51 -25.96 -5.11 -32.53
N CYS A 52 -25.68 -5.54 -33.75
CA CYS A 52 -26.44 -6.60 -34.41
C CYS A 52 -25.52 -7.78 -34.71
N VAL A 53 -25.08 -8.53 -33.67
CA VAL A 53 -24.80 -9.97 -33.73
C VAL A 53 -25.08 -10.59 -32.36
N MET A 54 -25.94 -11.62 -32.39
CA MET A 54 -26.54 -12.44 -31.32
C MET A 54 -27.61 -11.74 -30.46
N ALA A 55 -28.88 -12.05 -30.75
CA ALA A 55 -30.02 -11.69 -29.94
C ALA A 55 -29.99 -12.43 -28.58
N VAL A 56 -29.32 -11.86 -27.56
CA VAL A 56 -29.51 -12.20 -26.13
C VAL A 56 -29.39 -10.95 -25.25
N ASN A 57 -30.57 -10.35 -25.05
CA ASN A 57 -31.07 -9.78 -23.79
C ASN A 57 -30.62 -8.38 -23.36
N ILE A 58 -31.60 -7.49 -23.18
CA ILE A 58 -31.50 -6.22 -22.45
C ILE A 58 -30.79 -6.36 -21.07
N LEU A 59 -30.78 -7.57 -20.47
CA LEU A 59 -30.01 -7.85 -19.26
C LEU A 59 -28.48 -7.78 -19.48
N ASN A 60 -28.01 -8.19 -20.67
CA ASN A 60 -26.59 -8.15 -21.02
C ASN A 60 -26.08 -6.71 -21.12
N VAL A 61 -26.85 -5.82 -21.76
CA VAL A 61 -26.48 -4.39 -21.84
C VAL A 61 -26.45 -3.72 -20.45
N LYS A 62 -27.27 -4.18 -19.50
CA LYS A 62 -27.30 -3.65 -18.13
C LYS A 62 -26.15 -4.16 -17.26
N ILE A 63 -25.76 -5.44 -17.37
CA ILE A 63 -24.62 -5.99 -16.62
C ILE A 63 -23.28 -5.40 -17.10
N TYR A 64 -23.12 -5.13 -18.40
CA TYR A 64 -21.90 -4.52 -18.91
C TYR A 64 -21.69 -3.08 -18.42
N ILE A 65 -22.75 -2.27 -18.43
CA ILE A 65 -22.68 -0.90 -17.90
C ILE A 65 -22.36 -0.94 -16.40
N PHE A 66 -23.02 -1.83 -15.64
CA PHE A 66 -22.72 -2.03 -14.21
C PHE A 66 -21.26 -2.45 -13.96
N LEU A 67 -20.75 -3.44 -14.72
CA LEU A 67 -19.37 -3.92 -14.62
C LEU A 67 -18.35 -2.86 -14.97
N TRP A 68 -18.63 -2.00 -15.95
CA TRP A 68 -17.75 -0.89 -16.32
C TRP A 68 -17.60 0.11 -15.17
N TYR A 69 -18.73 0.56 -14.59
CA TYR A 69 -18.68 1.46 -13.42
C TYR A 69 -17.99 0.80 -12.22
N TRP A 70 -18.22 -0.51 -12.02
CA TRP A 70 -17.54 -1.27 -10.98
C TRP A 70 -16.02 -1.33 -11.19
N MET A 71 -15.57 -1.57 -12.43
CA MET A 71 -14.14 -1.58 -12.77
C MET A 71 -13.50 -0.20 -12.63
N VAL A 72 -14.19 0.87 -13.06
CA VAL A 72 -13.73 2.25 -12.87
C VAL A 72 -13.63 2.59 -11.39
N LEU A 73 -14.60 2.17 -10.56
CA LEU A 73 -14.58 2.35 -9.11
C LEU A 73 -13.40 1.60 -8.49
N LEU A 74 -13.19 0.33 -8.84
CA LEU A 74 -12.06 -0.46 -8.34
C LEU A 74 -10.71 0.14 -8.76
N ALA A 75 -10.60 0.63 -9.99
CA ALA A 75 -9.42 1.35 -10.48
C ALA A 75 -9.18 2.63 -9.66
N PHE A 76 -10.22 3.40 -9.38
CA PHE A 76 -10.11 4.60 -8.57
C PHE A 76 -9.68 4.29 -7.12
N VAL A 77 -10.28 3.29 -6.49
CA VAL A 77 -9.93 2.87 -5.12
C VAL A 77 -8.47 2.39 -5.05
N THR A 78 -8.01 1.61 -6.02
CA THR A 78 -6.62 1.14 -6.07
C THR A 78 -5.62 2.28 -6.31
N ILE A 79 -5.94 3.22 -7.20
CA ILE A 79 -5.13 4.44 -7.41
C ILE A 79 -5.07 5.28 -6.14
N LEU A 80 -6.19 5.53 -5.47
CA LEU A 80 -6.21 6.27 -4.21
C LEU A 80 -5.39 5.60 -3.12
N TRP A 81 -5.46 4.28 -3.01
CA TRP A 81 -4.66 3.51 -2.06
C TRP A 81 -3.15 3.65 -2.34
N LEU A 82 -2.76 3.58 -3.61
CA LEU A 82 -1.39 3.80 -4.06
C LEU A 82 -0.91 5.22 -3.77
N LEU A 83 -1.72 6.24 -4.08
CA LEU A 83 -1.42 7.63 -3.77
C LEU A 83 -1.25 7.84 -2.27
N TYR A 84 -2.12 7.29 -1.43
CA TYR A 84 -1.98 7.32 0.02
C TYR A 84 -0.63 6.73 0.47
N ARG A 85 -0.22 5.59 -0.11
CA ARG A 85 1.10 4.99 0.18
C ARG A 85 2.26 5.87 -0.31
N ILE A 86 2.18 6.44 -1.50
CA ILE A 86 3.20 7.34 -2.06
C ILE A 86 3.35 8.59 -1.18
N CYS A 87 2.24 9.21 -0.77
CA CYS A 87 2.26 10.36 0.15
C CYS A 87 2.99 10.04 1.45
N ILE A 88 2.75 8.87 2.06
CA ILE A 88 3.46 8.45 3.29
C ILE A 88 4.98 8.30 3.07
N ILE A 89 5.40 7.88 1.87
CA ILE A 89 6.82 7.70 1.54
C ILE A 89 7.51 9.05 1.32
N LEU A 90 6.83 9.99 0.66
CA LEU A 90 7.35 11.35 0.43
C LEU A 90 7.43 12.17 1.72
N PHE A 91 6.43 12.04 2.60
CA PHE A 91 6.37 12.78 3.86
C PHE A 91 6.96 11.99 5.03
N ALA A 92 8.28 12.13 5.23
CA ALA A 92 9.00 11.60 6.39
C ALA A 92 8.39 11.91 7.78
N PRO A 93 7.81 13.09 8.07
CA PRO A 93 7.19 13.33 9.39
C PRO A 93 5.92 12.49 9.60
N LEU A 94 5.18 12.20 8.52
CA LEU A 94 3.96 11.39 8.57
C LEU A 94 4.26 9.95 8.98
N ARG A 95 5.41 9.44 8.53
CA ARG A 95 5.98 8.13 8.87
C ARG A 95 6.17 7.96 10.39
N THR A 96 6.83 8.94 11.02
CA THR A 96 7.08 8.94 12.46
C THR A 96 5.78 9.15 13.24
N TYR A 97 4.89 10.02 12.75
CA TYR A 97 3.59 10.25 13.37
C TYR A 97 2.73 8.98 13.42
N LEU A 98 2.60 8.26 12.29
CA LEU A 98 1.83 7.02 12.20
C LEU A 98 2.38 5.91 13.09
N LEU A 99 3.71 5.77 13.16
CA LEU A 99 4.35 4.79 14.02
C LEU A 99 4.18 5.15 15.50
N ASN A 100 4.28 6.43 15.85
CA ASN A 100 4.05 6.92 17.20
C ASN A 100 2.59 6.77 17.63
N PHE A 101 1.64 6.92 16.70
CA PHE A 101 0.22 6.75 17.01
C PHE A 101 -0.10 5.30 17.41
N ARG A 102 0.37 4.31 16.65
CA ARG A 102 0.13 2.88 16.98
C ARG A 102 1.07 2.34 18.03
N GLY A 103 2.33 2.76 18.02
CA GLY A 103 3.33 2.43 19.03
C GLY A 103 3.27 3.31 20.28
N ARG A 104 2.19 4.08 20.50
CA ARG A 104 2.10 5.04 21.62
C ARG A 104 2.38 4.39 22.98
N LEU A 105 1.96 3.14 23.14
CA LEU A 105 2.19 2.32 24.34
C LEU A 105 3.65 1.89 24.54
N ALA A 106 4.47 1.88 23.47
CA ALA A 106 5.90 1.57 23.57
C ALA A 106 6.72 2.73 24.14
N GLY A 107 6.19 3.96 24.04
CA GLY A 107 6.85 5.19 24.46
C GLY A 107 7.59 5.89 23.31
N ARG A 108 7.51 7.23 23.28
CA ARG A 108 8.07 8.08 22.20
C ARG A 108 9.56 7.86 21.95
N ARG A 109 10.34 7.56 22.99
CA ARG A 109 11.80 7.32 22.88
C ARG A 109 12.11 6.03 22.12
N VAL A 110 11.41 4.93 22.44
CA VAL A 110 11.56 3.63 21.77
C VAL A 110 11.16 3.74 20.30
N VAL A 111 10.02 4.37 20.02
CA VAL A 111 9.54 4.60 18.65
C VAL A 111 10.50 5.50 17.87
N GLY A 112 11.11 6.50 18.51
CA GLY A 112 12.11 7.38 17.90
C GLY A 112 13.37 6.63 17.47
N ILE A 113 13.91 5.76 18.34
CA ILE A 113 15.11 4.93 18.04
C ILE A 113 14.83 3.98 16.88
N VAL A 114 13.67 3.30 16.92
CA VAL A 114 13.25 2.41 15.83
C VAL A 114 13.02 3.19 14.53
N GLY A 115 12.40 4.36 14.61
CA GLY A 115 12.09 5.21 13.45
C GLY A 115 13.32 5.83 12.78
N SER A 116 14.37 6.17 13.55
CA SER A 116 15.62 6.72 13.00
C SER A 116 16.55 5.65 12.43
N ASN A 117 16.54 4.43 13.00
CA ASN A 117 17.42 3.34 12.57
C ASN A 117 16.78 2.40 11.53
N SER A 118 15.46 2.45 11.33
CA SER A 118 14.75 1.60 10.37
C SER A 118 14.85 2.11 8.92
N SER A 119 15.15 1.19 8.01
CA SER A 119 15.03 1.44 6.57
C SER A 119 13.55 1.65 6.19
N LEU A 120 13.27 2.27 5.03
CA LEU A 120 11.89 2.47 4.54
C LEU A 120 11.09 1.16 4.47
N GLY A 121 11.75 0.05 4.13
CA GLY A 121 11.15 -1.28 4.07
C GLY A 121 10.76 -1.82 5.45
N ASP A 122 11.65 -1.68 6.43
CA ASP A 122 11.39 -2.15 7.80
C ASP A 122 10.29 -1.33 8.46
N TRP A 123 10.26 -0.01 8.21
CA TRP A 123 9.16 0.83 8.68
C TRP A 123 7.80 0.36 8.11
N PHE A 124 7.76 0.02 6.82
CA PHE A 124 6.53 -0.45 6.18
C PHE A 124 6.09 -1.82 6.72
N LEU A 125 7.04 -2.71 6.97
CA LEU A 125 6.81 -4.01 7.60
C LEU A 125 6.23 -3.83 9.02
N LEU A 126 6.88 -2.99 9.84
CA LEU A 126 6.43 -2.65 11.20
C LEU A 126 5.04 -2.00 11.18
N TYR A 127 4.81 -1.11 10.20
CA TYR A 127 3.50 -0.52 9.98
C TYR A 127 2.46 -1.60 9.70
N HIS A 128 2.72 -2.54 8.78
CA HIS A 128 1.76 -3.61 8.47
C HIS A 128 1.54 -4.56 9.64
N LEU A 129 2.62 -4.97 10.32
CA LEU A 129 2.56 -5.81 11.52
C LEU A 129 1.70 -5.15 12.61
N GLY A 130 1.91 -3.87 12.87
CA GLY A 130 1.13 -3.10 13.84
C GLY A 130 -0.34 -2.88 13.45
N ARG A 131 -0.76 -3.19 12.22
CA ARG A 131 -2.18 -3.25 11.85
C ARG A 131 -2.82 -4.61 12.10
N CYS A 132 -2.03 -5.67 12.06
CA CYS A 132 -2.51 -7.04 12.29
C CYS A 132 -2.50 -7.41 13.77
N MET A 133 -1.68 -6.73 14.58
CA MET A 133 -1.45 -7.06 15.99
C MET A 133 -2.17 -6.08 16.93
N HIS A 134 -2.60 -6.57 18.10
CA HIS A 134 -3.18 -5.73 19.15
C HIS A 134 -2.13 -4.74 19.68
N PRO A 135 -2.49 -3.48 19.99
CA PRO A 135 -1.52 -2.42 20.32
C PRO A 135 -0.64 -2.71 21.56
N MET A 136 -1.10 -3.55 22.49
CA MET A 136 -0.31 -3.97 23.65
C MET A 136 0.86 -4.88 23.26
N GLU A 137 0.59 -5.90 22.46
CA GLU A 137 1.60 -6.84 21.96
C GLU A 137 2.59 -6.15 21.03
N PHE A 138 2.08 -5.26 20.16
CA PHE A 138 2.93 -4.49 19.26
C PHE A 138 3.89 -3.58 20.04
N ALA A 139 3.47 -3.03 21.18
CA ALA A 139 4.33 -2.22 22.02
C ALA A 139 5.44 -3.04 22.70
N SER A 140 5.13 -4.25 23.17
CA SER A 140 6.12 -5.18 23.72
C SER A 140 7.14 -5.61 22.65
N PHE A 141 6.66 -5.95 21.45
CA PHE A 141 7.51 -6.26 20.30
C PHE A 141 8.44 -5.11 19.93
N LEU A 142 7.94 -3.87 19.87
CA LEU A 142 8.76 -2.69 19.58
C LEU A 142 9.85 -2.45 20.63
N LYS A 143 9.58 -2.71 21.91
CA LYS A 143 10.58 -2.60 22.98
C LYS A 143 11.68 -3.64 22.83
N ALA A 144 11.33 -4.89 22.55
CA ALA A 144 12.29 -5.96 22.29
C ALA A 144 13.17 -5.64 21.07
N TYR A 145 12.54 -5.23 19.97
CA TYR A 145 13.26 -4.85 18.74
C TYR A 145 14.20 -3.64 18.95
N ALA A 146 13.79 -2.64 19.73
CA ALA A 146 14.65 -1.52 20.07
C ALA A 146 15.84 -1.92 20.95
N ALA A 147 15.67 -2.89 21.86
CA ALA A 147 16.75 -3.41 22.69
C ALA A 147 17.81 -4.14 21.82
N GLU A 148 17.37 -4.95 20.85
CA GLU A 148 18.25 -5.61 19.89
C GLU A 148 19.03 -4.61 19.02
N ILE A 149 18.35 -3.58 18.49
CA ILE A 149 19.01 -2.50 17.73
C ILE A 149 20.07 -1.79 18.58
N THR A 150 19.73 -1.50 19.84
CA THR A 150 20.64 -0.80 20.75
C THR A 150 21.85 -1.68 21.10
N ALA A 151 21.64 -2.98 21.30
CA ALA A 151 22.71 -3.94 21.55
C ALA A 151 23.64 -4.12 20.34
N ALA A 152 23.11 -4.05 19.11
CA ALA A 152 23.90 -4.09 17.89
C ALA A 152 24.70 -2.80 17.62
N CYS A 153 24.22 -1.65 18.13
CA CYS A 153 24.88 -0.35 17.99
C CYS A 153 25.87 -0.07 19.14
N ALA A 154 25.75 -0.77 20.27
CA ALA A 154 26.74 -0.73 21.32
C ALA A 154 28.04 -1.39 20.83
N PRO A 155 29.22 -0.74 20.96
CA PRO A 155 30.48 -1.48 20.90
C PRO A 155 30.44 -2.59 21.97
N PRO A 156 31.19 -3.71 21.79
CA PRO A 156 31.18 -4.83 22.73
C PRO A 156 31.33 -4.32 24.17
N LEU A 157 30.29 -4.49 24.99
CA LEU A 157 30.34 -4.14 26.42
C LEU A 157 31.12 -5.22 27.18
N GLU A 158 32.42 -5.30 26.94
CA GLU A 158 33.37 -6.09 27.73
C GLU A 158 34.04 -5.24 28.82
N SER A 159 33.32 -4.30 29.46
CA SER A 159 33.92 -3.50 30.55
C SER A 159 33.00 -2.99 31.67
N PHE A 160 31.69 -3.27 31.66
CA PHE A 160 30.82 -2.97 32.80
C PHE A 160 30.48 -4.19 33.68
N SER A 161 31.31 -5.25 33.61
CA SER A 161 31.47 -6.20 34.72
C SER A 161 32.55 -5.69 35.66
N LYS A 162 32.22 -4.69 36.47
CA LYS A 162 32.78 -4.65 37.83
C LYS A 162 31.60 -4.58 38.79
N PRO A 163 31.44 -5.58 39.68
CA PRO A 163 30.50 -5.44 40.76
C PRO A 163 30.87 -4.19 41.55
N MET A 164 29.85 -3.41 41.91
CA MET A 164 29.93 -2.36 42.90
C MET A 164 30.49 -2.99 44.18
N LYS A 165 31.80 -2.88 44.40
CA LYS A 165 32.41 -3.27 45.66
C LYS A 165 31.95 -2.26 46.70
N ALA A 166 31.19 -2.76 47.67
CA ALA A 166 31.00 -2.10 48.95
C ALA A 166 32.38 -1.85 49.59
N GLN A 167 32.62 -0.60 49.97
CA GLN A 167 33.54 -0.19 51.03
C GLN A 167 32.95 1.09 51.62
#